data_AF-G8ZH50-F1
#
_entry.id   AF-G8ZH50-F1
#
_cell.length_a   1.000
_cell.length_b   1.000
_cell.length_c   1.000
_cell.angle_alpha   90.00
_cell.angle_beta   90.00
_cell.angle_gamma   90.00
#
_symmetry.space_group_name_H-M   'P 1'
#
loop_
_entity.id
_entity.type
_entity.pdbx_description
1 polymer ?
#
loop_
_entity_poly.entity_id
_entity_poly.type
_entity_poly.pdbx_seq_one_letter_code
_entity_poly.pdbx_strand_id
1 'polypeptide(L)'
;MKHEHVVLMLFILGLVLTVIFKDYSFFAIPSLGIPALLTYIGRRENILSKSPLFDLDTLLILGIAVCAVLLFEIFTDPRIGLLIMGLLAPIFMTIRG
;
A
#
# COMPACT_ATOMS: atom_id res chain seq x y z
N MET A 1 -1.16 7.48 21.60
CA MET A 1 -0.23 6.60 20.86
C MET A 1 -0.08 7.16 19.46
N LYS A 2 1.14 7.32 18.93
CA LYS A 2 1.32 7.74 17.53
C LYS A 2 0.54 6.78 16.63
N HIS A 3 -0.17 7.30 15.63
CA HIS A 3 -0.98 6.51 14.69
C HIS A 3 -0.19 5.37 14.04
N GLU A 4 1.12 5.58 13.86
CA GLU A 4 2.13 4.60 13.47
C GLU A 4 2.09 3.31 14.29
N HIS A 5 1.92 3.39 15.62
CA HIS A 5 1.85 2.20 16.47
C HIS A 5 0.56 1.41 16.29
N VAL A 6 -0.55 2.08 15.96
CA VAL A 6 -1.83 1.41 15.69
C VAL A 6 -1.78 0.68 14.34
N VAL A 7 -1.17 1.31 13.33
CA VAL A 7 -0.92 0.70 12.02
C VAL A 7 0.00 -0.51 12.15
N LEU A 8 1.11 -0.38 12.89
CA LEU A 8 2.04 -1.47 13.17
C LEU A 8 1.34 -2.64 13.87
N MET A 9 0.50 -2.35 14.87
CA MET A 9 -0.25 -3.37 15.59
C MET A 9 -1.23 -4.12 14.69
N LEU A 10 -1.99 -3.41 13.85
CA LEU A 10 -2.91 -4.00 12.87
C LEU A 10 -2.18 -4.91 11.87
N PHE A 11 -1.02 -4.45 11.38
CA PHE A 11 -0.21 -5.22 10.45
C PHE A 11 0.37 -6.50 11.09
N ILE A 12 0.98 -6.38 12.28
CA ILE A 12 1.53 -7.52 13.01
C ILE A 12 0.42 -8.52 13.36
N LEU A 13 -0.75 -8.04 13.79
CA LEU A 13 -1.87 -8.91 14.14
C LEU A 13 -2.34 -9.74 12.93
N GLY A 14 -2.55 -9.09 11.78
CA GLY A 14 -2.95 -9.79 10.56
C GLY A 14 -1.88 -10.77 10.05
N LEU A 15 -0.60 -10.41 10.19
CA LEU A 15 0.52 -11.28 9.82
C LEU A 15 0.58 -12.52 10.74
N VAL A 16 0.47 -12.33 12.05
CA VAL A 16 0.46 -13.42 13.03
C VAL A 16 -0.73 -14.36 12.79
N LEU A 17 -1.93 -13.82 12.57
CA LEU A 17 -3.12 -14.61 12.23
C LEU A 17 -2.91 -15.41 10.94
N THR A 18 -2.35 -14.79 9.91
CA THR A 18 -2.07 -15.46 8.63
C THR A 18 -1.09 -16.62 8.79
N VAL A 19 -0.05 -16.46 9.63
CA VAL A 19 0.94 -17.50 9.89
C VAL A 19 0.35 -18.65 10.71
N ILE A 20 -0.43 -18.35 11.76
CA ILE A 20 -1.03 -19.36 12.64
C ILE A 20 -2.06 -20.20 11.88
N PHE A 21 -2.95 -19.52 11.16
CA PHE A 21 -4.07 -20.17 10.46
C PHE A 21 -3.71 -20.61 9.04
N LYS A 22 -2.52 -20.24 8.53
CA LYS A 22 -2.07 -20.50 7.16
C LYS A 22 -3.07 -20.05 6.10
N ASP A 23 -3.77 -18.96 6.39
CA ASP A 23 -4.84 -18.42 5.56
C ASP A 23 -4.61 -16.93 5.32
N TYR A 24 -4.49 -16.55 4.06
CA TYR A 24 -4.27 -15.18 3.62
C TYR A 24 -5.51 -14.29 3.81
N SER A 25 -6.68 -14.87 4.07
CA SER A 25 -7.92 -14.12 4.34
C SER A 25 -7.77 -13.17 5.54
N PHE A 26 -6.92 -13.50 6.51
CA PHE A 26 -6.63 -12.63 7.67
C PHE A 26 -5.85 -11.37 7.30
N PHE A 27 -5.19 -11.35 6.14
CA PHE A 27 -4.52 -10.16 5.61
C PHE A 27 -5.51 -9.14 5.02
N ALA A 28 -6.76 -9.52 4.75
CA ALA A 28 -7.79 -8.60 4.30
C ALA A 28 -8.12 -7.52 5.36
N ILE A 29 -8.02 -7.88 6.65
CA ILE A 29 -8.30 -6.98 7.77
C ILE A 29 -7.32 -5.80 7.81
N PRO A 30 -5.99 -6.00 7.85
CA PRO A 30 -5.04 -4.88 7.77
C PRO A 30 -5.06 -4.19 6.41
N SER A 31 -5.29 -4.92 5.31
CA SER A 31 -5.37 -4.34 3.95
C SER A 31 -6.44 -3.27 3.81
N LEU A 32 -7.58 -3.41 4.48
CA LEU A 32 -8.66 -2.43 4.46
C LEU A 32 -8.62 -1.51 5.68
N GLY A 33 -8.28 -2.06 6.84
CA GLY A 33 -8.27 -1.35 8.11
C GLY A 33 -7.22 -0.25 8.19
N ILE A 34 -6.01 -0.47 7.65
CA ILE A 34 -4.94 0.53 7.67
C ILE A 34 -5.30 1.75 6.79
N PRO A 35 -5.69 1.59 5.51
CA PRO A 35 -6.14 2.73 4.70
C PRO A 35 -7.35 3.44 5.30
N ALA A 36 -8.33 2.71 5.82
CA ALA A 36 -9.52 3.32 6.44
C ALA A 36 -9.16 4.14 7.69
N LEU A 37 -8.29 3.62 8.56
CA LEU A 37 -7.80 4.31 9.75
C LEU A 37 -7.03 5.58 9.36
N LEU A 38 -6.09 5.48 8.42
CA LEU A 38 -5.29 6.61 7.94
C LEU A 38 -6.18 7.68 7.27
N THR A 39 -7.19 7.26 6.51
CA THR A 39 -8.16 8.17 5.90
C THR A 39 -9.00 8.89 6.95
N TYR A 40 -9.44 8.18 7.99
CA TYR A 40 -10.20 8.78 9.10
C TYR A 40 -9.37 9.81 9.86
N ILE A 41 -8.13 9.47 10.19
CA ILE A 41 -7.19 10.40 10.85
C ILE A 41 -6.89 11.59 9.93
N GLY A 42 -6.62 11.34 8.66
CA GLY A 42 -6.35 12.39 7.66
C GLY A 42 -7.53 13.33 7.43
N ARG A 43 -8.77 12.83 7.60
CA ARG A 43 -9.98 13.67 7.61
C ARG A 43 -10.07 14.53 8.87
N ARG A 44 -9.76 13.95 10.04
CA ARG A 44 -9.83 14.65 11.34
C ARG A 44 -8.78 15.74 11.46
N GLU A 45 -7.59 15.52 10.90
CA GLU A 45 -6.50 16.51 10.88
C GLU A 45 -6.59 17.48 9.68
N ASN A 46 -7.69 17.46 8.91
CA ASN A 46 -7.90 18.29 7.72
C ASN A 46 -6.76 18.20 6.69
N ILE A 47 -6.05 17.07 6.69
CA ILE A 47 -5.00 16.79 5.73
C ILE A 47 -5.64 16.57 4.36
N LEU A 48 -6.88 16.07 4.26
CA LEU A 48 -7.56 15.84 2.98
C LEU A 48 -7.71 17.10 2.10
N SER A 49 -7.81 18.31 2.66
CA SER A 49 -7.83 19.54 1.83
C SER A 49 -6.44 19.97 1.33
N LYS A 50 -5.38 19.38 1.88
CA LYS A 50 -3.97 19.57 1.49
C LYS A 50 -3.28 18.26 1.06
N SER A 51 -4.03 17.17 0.92
CA SER A 51 -3.46 15.83 0.75
C SER A 51 -3.25 15.60 -0.73
N PRO A 52 -2.03 15.23 -1.15
CA PRO A 52 -1.77 14.91 -2.54
C PRO A 52 -2.46 13.59 -2.98
N LEU A 53 -3.32 12.98 -2.16
CA LEU A 53 -4.12 11.81 -2.58
C LEU A 53 -5.00 12.07 -3.81
N PHE A 54 -5.42 13.32 -4.03
CA PHE A 54 -6.07 13.77 -5.26
C PHE A 54 -5.15 14.65 -6.13
N ASP A 55 -3.85 14.74 -5.80
CA ASP A 55 -2.90 15.30 -6.75
C ASP A 55 -2.80 14.37 -7.95
N LEU A 56 -2.68 15.00 -9.11
CA LEU A 56 -2.60 14.32 -10.39
C LEU A 56 -1.48 13.27 -10.35
N ASP A 57 -0.36 13.58 -9.70
CA ASP A 57 0.81 12.73 -9.57
C ASP A 57 0.53 11.43 -8.78
N THR A 58 -0.20 11.51 -7.66
CA THR A 58 -0.54 10.32 -6.87
C THR A 58 -1.53 9.43 -7.59
N LEU A 59 -2.51 10.03 -8.29
CA LEU A 59 -3.42 9.29 -9.16
C LEU A 59 -2.69 8.63 -10.34
N LEU A 60 -1.67 9.29 -10.89
CA LEU A 60 -0.84 8.77 -11.97
C LEU A 60 -0.01 7.57 -11.48
N ILE A 61 0.62 7.68 -10.30
CA ILE A 61 1.38 6.58 -9.68
C ILE A 61 0.45 5.40 -9.37
N LEU A 62 -0.73 5.66 -8.80
CA LEU A 62 -1.74 4.63 -8.54
C LEU A 62 -2.19 3.95 -9.84
N GLY A 63 -2.46 4.74 -10.89
CA GLY A 63 -2.83 4.23 -12.21
C GLY A 63 -1.74 3.37 -12.84
N ILE A 64 -0.48 3.80 -12.77
CA ILE A 64 0.68 3.01 -13.24
C ILE A 64 0.80 1.71 -12.45
N ALA A 65 0.66 1.75 -11.14
CA ALA A 65 0.73 0.57 -10.29
C ALA A 65 -0.38 -0.43 -10.64
N VAL A 66 -1.63 0.03 -10.80
CA VAL A 66 -2.75 -0.83 -11.21
C VAL A 66 -2.53 -1.40 -12.61
N CYS A 67 -2.10 -0.57 -13.58
CA CYS A 67 -1.77 -1.04 -14.93
C CYS A 67 -0.66 -2.08 -14.92
N ALA A 68 0.40 -1.88 -14.13
CA ALA A 68 1.50 -2.83 -14.01
C ALA A 68 1.01 -4.14 -13.39
N VAL A 69 0.19 -4.10 -12.34
CA VAL A 69 -0.39 -5.30 -11.74
C VAL A 69 -1.23 -6.08 -12.74
N LEU A 70 -2.13 -5.40 -13.47
CA LEU A 70 -3.00 -6.03 -14.47
C LEU A 70 -2.20 -6.59 -15.67
N LEU A 71 -1.21 -5.85 -16.15
CA LEU A 71 -0.31 -6.32 -17.22
C LEU A 71 0.45 -7.56 -16.76
N PHE A 72 1.01 -7.54 -15.56
CA PHE A 72 1.72 -8.71 -15.06
C PHE A 72 0.76 -9.86 -14.77
N GLU A 73 -0.47 -9.65 -14.32
CA GLU A 73 -1.48 -10.71 -14.14
C GLU A 73 -1.83 -11.42 -15.46
N ILE A 74 -1.81 -10.72 -16.59
CA ILE A 74 -2.10 -11.29 -17.91
C ILE A 74 -0.90 -12.09 -18.47
N PHE A 75 0.32 -11.66 -18.19
CA PHE A 75 1.54 -12.23 -18.82
C PHE A 75 2.38 -13.12 -17.88
N THR A 76 2.28 -13.02 -16.55
CA THR A 76 3.14 -13.70 -15.54
C THR A 76 2.44 -13.74 -14.16
N ASP A 77 3.10 -14.22 -13.10
CA ASP A 77 2.60 -14.06 -11.73
C ASP A 77 2.76 -12.58 -11.28
N PRO A 78 1.68 -11.85 -10.95
CA PRO A 78 1.69 -10.39 -10.69
C PRO A 78 2.61 -9.96 -9.55
N ARG A 79 2.93 -10.90 -8.66
CA ARG A 79 3.87 -10.74 -7.55
C ARG A 79 5.29 -10.42 -8.02
N ILE A 80 5.71 -10.97 -9.17
CA ILE A 80 7.06 -10.76 -9.71
C ILE A 80 7.21 -9.34 -10.27
N GLY A 81 6.19 -8.83 -10.97
CA GLY A 81 6.18 -7.47 -11.50
C GLY A 81 6.23 -6.40 -10.42
N LEU A 82 5.45 -6.59 -9.36
CA LEU A 82 5.46 -5.72 -8.18
C LEU A 82 6.82 -5.74 -7.44
N LEU A 83 7.43 -6.92 -7.30
CA LEU A 83 8.76 -7.05 -6.68
C LEU A 83 9.85 -6.33 -7.49
N ILE A 84 9.82 -6.45 -8.82
CA ILE A 84 10.78 -5.78 -9.71
C ILE A 84 10.57 -4.27 -9.66
N MET A 85 9.33 -3.78 -9.72
CA MET A 85 9.05 -2.35 -9.60
C MET A 85 9.46 -1.79 -8.24
N GLY A 86 9.18 -2.50 -7.15
CA GLY A 86 9.60 -2.10 -5.81
C GLY A 86 11.12 -2.04 -5.63
N LEU A 87 11.87 -2.87 -6.35
CA LEU A 87 13.34 -2.85 -6.35
C LEU A 87 13.90 -1.73 -7.25
N LEU A 88 13.31 -1.52 -8.42
CA LEU A 88 13.83 -0.60 -9.43
C LEU A 88 13.40 0.86 -9.19
N ALA A 89 12.21 1.11 -8.66
CA ALA A 89 11.70 2.46 -8.39
C ALA A 89 12.66 3.31 -7.51
N PRO A 90 13.20 2.82 -6.38
CA PRO A 90 14.16 3.58 -5.60
C PRO A 90 15.47 3.83 -6.36
N ILE A 91 15.94 2.87 -7.17
CA ILE A 91 17.16 3.02 -7.97
C ILE A 91 16.99 4.13 -9.02
N PHE A 92 15.86 4.13 -9.74
CA PHE A 92 15.55 5.17 -10.73
C PHE A 92 15.39 6.56 -10.10
N MET A 93 14.81 6.65 -8.90
CA MET A 93 14.74 7.91 -8.16
C MET A 93 16.12 8.39 -7.69
N THR A 94 17.01 7.47 -7.27
CA THR A 94 18.35 7.82 -6.79
C THR A 94 19.27 8.27 -7.92
N ILE A 95 19.06 7.81 -9.16
CA ILE A 95 19.85 8.21 -10.34
C ILE A 95 19.41 9.57 -10.91
N ARG A 96 18.19 10.02 -10.60
CA ARG A 96 17.65 11.31 -11.05
C ARG A 96 17.80 12.45 -10.04
N GLY A 97 18.27 12.17 -8.82
CA GLY A 97 18.67 13.17 -7.81
C GLY A 97 20.17 13.38 -7.80
#